data_AF-A0A9E4ZEC7-F1
#
_entry.id   AF-A0A9E4ZEC7-F1
#
_cell.length_a   1.000
_cell.length_b   1.000
_cell.length_c   1.000
_cell.angle_alpha   90.00
_cell.angle_beta   90.00
_cell.angle_gamma   90.00
#
_symmetry.space_group_name_H-M   'P 1'
#
loop_
_entity.id
_entity.type
_entity.pdbx_description
1 polymer ?
#
loop_
_entity_poly.entity_id
_entity_poly.type
_entity_poly.pdbx_seq_one_letter_code
_entity_poly.pdbx_strand_id
1 'polypeptide(L)' 'MIKENGIDYARKNFQFSILEYRSMKTDDKIIIEREQYWKRALLSGTFGYNKN' A
#
# COMPACT_ATOMS: atom_id res chain seq x y z
N MET A 1 0.30 11.45 13.13
CA MET A 1 -0.62 10.32 13.44
C MET A 1 0.08 9.12 14.05
N ILE A 2 0.75 8.21 13.32
CA ILE A 2 1.40 7.04 13.96
C ILE A 2 2.60 7.47 14.82
N LYS A 3 3.40 8.45 14.37
CA LYS A 3 4.48 9.08 15.17
C LYS A 3 4.00 9.69 16.49
N GLU A 4 2.73 10.06 16.59
CA GLU A 4 2.16 10.76 17.75
C GLU A 4 1.35 9.81 18.64
N ASN A 5 0.66 8.82 18.05
CA ASN A 5 -0.23 7.89 18.76
C ASN A 5 0.41 6.51 19.05
N GLY A 6 1.64 6.27 18.58
CA GLY A 6 2.35 5.01 18.77
C GLY A 6 1.85 3.85 17.89
N ILE A 7 2.51 2.70 18.02
CA ILE A 7 2.27 1.51 17.18
C ILE A 7 0.92 0.84 17.49
N ASP A 8 0.43 0.92 18.73
CA ASP A 8 -0.85 0.32 19.12
C ASP A 8 -2.04 0.95 18.39
N TYR A 9 -1.97 2.25 18.09
CA TYR A 9 -2.96 2.90 17.24
C TYR A 9 -2.97 2.30 15.83
N ALA A 10 -1.79 2.01 15.27
CA ALA A 10 -1.68 1.40 13.95
C ALA A 10 -2.31 -0.01 13.94
N ARG A 11 -2.01 -0.83 14.95
CA ARG A 11 -2.55 -2.20 15.06
C ARG A 11 -4.07 -2.25 15.19
N LYS A 12 -4.68 -1.25 15.83
CA LYS A 12 -6.13 -1.21 16.04
C LYS A 12 -6.92 -0.66 14.84
N ASN A 13 -6.32 0.25 14.08
CA ASN A 13 -7.04 1.02 13.05
C ASN A 13 -6.64 0.68 11.61
N PHE A 14 -5.53 -0.03 11.40
CA PHE A 14 -5.09 -0.45 10.08
C PHE A 14 -5.22 -1.96 9.91
N GLN A 15 -5.67 -2.36 8.73
CA GLN A 15 -5.70 -3.75 8.31
C GLN A 15 -4.83 -3.91 7.07
N PHE A 16 -4.10 -5.02 7.02
CA PHE A 16 -3.23 -5.35 5.91
C PHE A 16 -3.77 -6.60 5.21
N SER A 17 -3.81 -6.54 3.89
CA SER A 17 -4.16 -7.68 3.04
C SER A 17 -3.18 -7.76 1.88
N ILE A 18 -2.85 -8.97 1.46
CA ILE A 18 -2.07 -9.20 0.25
C ILE A 18 -2.96 -8.88 -0.95
N LEU A 19 -2.57 -7.89 -1.76
CA LEU A 19 -3.28 -7.57 -3.00
C LEU A 19 -2.85 -8.49 -4.15
N GLU A 20 -1.55 -8.80 -4.21
CA GLU A 20 -0.96 -9.57 -5.29
C GLU A 20 0.37 -10.19 -4.85
N TYR A 21 0.61 -11.45 -5.25
CA TYR A 21 1.89 -12.13 -5.05
C TYR A 21 2.66 -12.20 -6.37
N ARG A 22 3.96 -11.90 -6.31
CA ARG A 22 4.90 -11.99 -7.43
C ARG A 22 6.22 -12.61 -6.95
N SER A 23 6.88 -13.35 -7.83
CA SER A 23 8.20 -13.93 -7.54
C SER A 23 9.26 -12.82 -7.45
N MET A 24 10.31 -13.01 -6.64
CA MET A 24 11.46 -12.09 -6.55
C MET A 24 12.24 -11.95 -7.88
N LYS A 25 12.03 -12.86 -8.84
CA LYS A 25 12.62 -12.77 -10.19
C LYS A 25 11.82 -11.89 -11.15
N THR A 26 10.67 -11.36 -10.71
CA THR A 26 9.84 -10.49 -11.53
C THR A 26 10.55 -9.15 -11.71
N ASP A 27 10.62 -8.66 -12.93
CA ASP A 27 11.24 -7.36 -13.25
C ASP A 27 10.58 -6.22 -12.45
N ASP A 28 11.41 -5.35 -11.87
CA ASP A 28 10.98 -4.21 -11.05
C ASP A 28 9.98 -3.31 -11.78
N LYS A 29 10.12 -3.16 -13.11
CA LYS A 29 9.19 -2.38 -13.92
C LYS A 29 7.77 -2.93 -13.84
N ILE A 30 7.63 -4.25 -13.87
CA ILE A 30 6.32 -4.92 -13.75
C ILE A 30 5.76 -4.67 -12.34
N ILE A 31 6.60 -4.76 -11.29
CA ILE A 31 6.17 -4.48 -9.92
C ILE A 31 5.66 -3.05 -9.77
N ILE A 32 6.38 -2.07 -10.32
CA ILE A 32 6.01 -0.65 -10.31
C ILE A 32 4.68 -0.42 -11.06
N GLU A 33 4.52 -0.98 -12.25
CA GLU A 33 3.28 -0.86 -13.02
C GLU A 33 2.07 -1.44 -12.28
N ARG A 34 2.26 -2.59 -11.59
CA ARG A 34 1.21 -3.20 -10.76
C ARG A 34 0.89 -2.37 -9.52
N GLU A 35 1.88 -1.76 -8.89
CA GLU A 35 1.65 -0.80 -7.80
C GLU A 35 0.79 0.38 -8.28
N GLN A 36 1.13 0.97 -9.43
CA GLN A 36 0.35 2.07 -10.02
C GLN A 36 -1.06 1.66 -10.44
N TYR A 37 -1.25 0.41 -10.88
CA TYR A 37 -2.57 -0.15 -11.11
C TYR A 37 -3.39 -0.17 -9.80
N TRP A 38 -2.86 -0.73 -8.71
CA TRP A 38 -3.59 -0.81 -7.45
C TRP A 38 -3.87 0.55 -6.81
N LYS A 39 -2.95 1.52 -6.96
CA LYS A 39 -3.18 2.91 -6.53
C LYS A 39 -4.41 3.52 -7.19
N ARG A 40 -4.59 3.28 -8.50
CA ARG A 40 -5.76 3.75 -9.25
C ARG A 40 -7.02 2.96 -8.90
N ALA A 41 -6.92 1.62 -8.86
CA ALA A 41 -8.06 0.74 -8.57
C ALA A 41 -8.66 0.98 -7.18
N LEU A 42 -7.82 1.29 -6.19
CA LEU A 42 -8.24 1.60 -4.82
C LEU A 42 -8.42 3.10 -4.55
N LEU A 43 -8.21 3.95 -5.56
CA LEU A 43 -8.24 5.42 -5.46
C LEU A 43 -7.39 5.94 -4.28
N SER A 44 -6.27 5.27 -3.99
CA SER A 44 -5.50 5.49 -2.76
C SER A 44 -4.81 6.85 -2.71
N GLY A 45 -4.67 7.53 -3.86
CA GLY A 45 -4.18 8.91 -3.93
C GLY A 45 -5.24 9.98 -3.62
N THR A 46 -6.53 9.69 -3.88
CA THR A 46 -7.62 10.65 -3.67
C THR A 46 -8.27 10.47 -2.30
N PHE A 47 -8.50 9.22 -1.90
CA PHE A 47 -9.20 8.87 -0.65
C PHE A 47 -8.35 8.07 0.33
N GLY A 48 -7.12 7.71 -0.06
CA GLY A 48 -6.20 6.97 0.79
C GLY A 48 -5.03 7.80 1.28
N TYR A 49 -4.08 7.12 1.93
CA TYR A 49 -2.88 7.73 2.50
C TYR A 49 -1.69 7.78 1.53
N ASN A 50 -1.88 7.45 0.26
CA ASN A 50 -0.79 7.43 -0.71
C ASN A 50 -0.54 8.85 -1.25
N LYS A 51 0.59 9.45 -0.86
CA LYS A 51 1.01 10.82 -1.26
C LYS A 51 2.19 10.84 -2.23
N ASN A 52 2.49 9.69 -2.84
CA ASN A 52 3.56 9.56 -3.83
C ASN A 52 3.21 10.34 -5.10
#